data_AF-A0AA37BP40-F1
#
_entry.id   AF-A0AA37BP40-F1
#
_cell.length_a   1.000
_cell.length_b   1.000
_cell.length_c   1.000
_cell.angle_alpha   90.00
_cell.angle_beta   90.00
_cell.angle_gamma   90.00
#
_symmetry.space_group_name_H-M   'P 1'
#
loop_
_entity.id
_entity.type
_entity.pdbx_description
1 polymer ?
#
loop_
_entity_poly.entity_id
_entity_poly.type
_entity_poly.pdbx_seq_one_letter_code
_entity_poly.pdbx_strand_id
1 'polypeptide(L)'
;MLPQERAEEILTLHAAGWSTRAIAASLGHSQNTIRGYLNGDRTPGVRAPRPSLLTDLLANYCRQRFFEDPILRPSALFREVTQLGFEGSRATFYRELAQRRLPPPDHRPADPNKDSPQALADDGIAKTPRPFVPALQRAPVLPRRVAPLAGEPLISYLTRLAHANHLTVSEVLAVLPTWFSTKVNNRNDRAQHHALVPETADALLALAHLTAITTTSLARALPAFRHNDEASPLRATTACRRCTARRGINERIAVHLPAHQKICTRHRIWLSDPGQPHLDLAACPEITIAQLRANRLLHRHKPQQLMLAYQAAIREVPPWPRSPASLPAHWRYRLLILQSTNHGKGTPDDHDAYIDAAKYPDAIALTAAMLTPKTGRNP
;
A
#
# COMPACT_ATOMS: atom_id res chain seq x y z
N MET A 1 -38.77 0.10 5.76
CA MET A 1 -38.67 -1.32 6.15
C MET A 1 -39.96 -1.61 6.88
N LEU A 2 -40.74 -2.58 6.42
CA LEU A 2 -41.95 -3.00 7.12
C LEU A 2 -41.58 -4.04 8.20
N PRO A 3 -42.26 -4.02 9.36
CA PRO A 3 -42.23 -5.12 10.32
C PRO A 3 -42.55 -6.45 9.62
N GLN A 4 -42.07 -7.56 10.18
CA GLN A 4 -42.25 -8.89 9.60
C GLN A 4 -43.74 -9.22 9.37
N GLU A 5 -44.55 -9.03 10.42
CA GLU A 5 -46.00 -9.22 10.41
C GLU A 5 -46.69 -8.45 9.27
N ARG A 6 -46.34 -7.17 9.10
CA ARG A 6 -46.89 -6.32 8.03
C ARG A 6 -46.50 -6.75 6.62
N ALA A 7 -45.35 -7.40 6.45
CA ALA A 7 -44.92 -7.88 5.15
C ALA A 7 -45.44 -9.30 4.85
N GLU A 8 -45.68 -10.11 5.88
CA GLU A 8 -46.45 -11.36 5.77
C GLU A 8 -47.90 -11.08 5.37
N GLU A 9 -48.52 -10.03 5.93
CA GLU A 9 -49.86 -9.56 5.57
C GLU A 9 -49.97 -9.14 4.08
N ILE A 10 -48.90 -8.58 3.50
CA ILE A 10 -48.84 -8.28 2.06
C ILE A 10 -48.92 -9.58 1.23
N LEU A 11 -48.20 -10.62 1.65
CA LEU A 11 -48.14 -11.90 0.94
C LEU A 11 -49.47 -12.65 1.04
N THR A 12 -50.12 -12.63 2.22
CA THR A 12 -51.42 -13.29 2.42
C THR A 12 -52.53 -12.62 1.61
N LEU A 13 -52.60 -11.28 1.60
CA LEU A 13 -53.60 -10.55 0.80
C LEU A 13 -53.41 -10.77 -0.70
N HIS A 14 -52.17 -10.83 -1.17
CA HIS A 14 -51.88 -11.14 -2.56
C HIS A 14 -52.24 -12.58 -2.93
N ALA A 15 -51.96 -13.56 -2.05
CA ALA A 15 -52.39 -14.94 -2.24
C ALA A 15 -53.93 -15.08 -2.24
N ALA A 16 -54.64 -14.22 -1.51
CA ALA A 16 -56.10 -14.11 -1.53
C ALA A 16 -56.66 -13.39 -2.77
N GLY A 17 -55.83 -13.06 -3.76
CA GLY A 17 -56.24 -12.49 -5.05
C GLY A 17 -56.38 -10.96 -5.06
N TRP A 18 -55.93 -10.26 -4.03
CA TRP A 18 -56.02 -8.80 -4.00
C TRP A 18 -55.00 -8.15 -4.95
N SER A 19 -55.42 -7.12 -5.68
CA SER A 19 -54.52 -6.35 -6.54
C SER A 19 -53.51 -5.53 -5.72
N THR A 20 -52.31 -5.29 -6.27
CA THR A 20 -51.28 -4.44 -5.63
C THR A 20 -51.83 -3.07 -5.19
N ARG A 21 -52.77 -2.49 -5.95
CA ARG A 21 -53.42 -1.21 -5.63
C ARG A 21 -54.34 -1.32 -4.41
N ALA A 22 -55.11 -2.40 -4.31
CA ALA A 22 -55.99 -2.65 -3.16
C ALA A 22 -55.18 -2.88 -1.88
N ILE A 23 -54.10 -3.67 -1.96
CA ILE A 23 -53.17 -3.91 -0.83
C ILE A 23 -52.47 -2.61 -0.39
N ALA A 24 -52.03 -1.79 -1.35
CA ALA A 24 -51.42 -0.49 -1.06
C ALA A 24 -52.38 0.45 -0.31
N ALA A 25 -53.65 0.47 -0.72
CA ALA A 25 -54.68 1.31 -0.12
C ALA A 25 -55.08 0.81 1.28
N SER A 26 -55.22 -0.51 1.49
CA SER A 26 -55.60 -1.08 2.78
C SER A 26 -54.50 -0.96 3.83
N LEU A 27 -53.24 -1.15 3.44
CA LEU A 27 -52.10 -1.14 4.37
C LEU A 27 -51.44 0.23 4.53
N GLY A 28 -51.79 1.22 3.69
CA GLY A 28 -51.24 2.58 3.76
C GLY A 28 -49.79 2.68 3.24
N HIS A 29 -49.45 1.94 2.19
CA HIS A 29 -48.10 1.93 1.62
C HIS A 29 -48.09 2.21 0.11
N SER A 30 -46.97 2.69 -0.43
CA SER A 30 -46.85 2.92 -1.86
C SER A 30 -46.92 1.61 -2.65
N GLN A 31 -47.55 1.63 -3.83
CA GLN A 31 -47.62 0.45 -4.70
C GLN A 31 -46.22 -0.09 -5.08
N ASN A 32 -45.20 0.77 -5.14
CA ASN A 32 -43.80 0.37 -5.34
C ASN A 32 -43.25 -0.44 -4.15
N THR A 33 -43.64 -0.10 -2.93
CA THR A 33 -43.26 -0.85 -1.72
C THR A 33 -43.89 -2.23 -1.73
N ILE A 34 -45.20 -2.30 -2.03
CA ILE A 34 -45.93 -3.57 -2.14
C ILE A 34 -45.31 -4.45 -3.24
N ARG A 35 -45.09 -3.91 -4.44
CA ARG A 35 -44.41 -4.64 -5.54
C ARG A 35 -43.03 -5.16 -5.13
N GLY A 36 -42.23 -4.38 -4.40
CA GLY A 36 -40.92 -4.82 -3.93
C GLY A 36 -40.97 -6.00 -2.95
N TYR A 37 -42.02 -6.11 -2.12
CA TYR A 37 -42.19 -7.29 -1.25
C TYR A 37 -42.76 -8.49 -2.01
N LEU A 38 -43.70 -8.27 -2.95
CA LEU A 38 -44.28 -9.34 -3.77
C LEU A 38 -43.27 -9.98 -4.74
N ASN A 39 -42.36 -9.18 -5.30
CA ASN A 39 -41.33 -9.65 -6.23
C ASN A 39 -40.13 -10.32 -5.52
N GLY A 40 -40.08 -10.30 -4.19
CA GLY A 40 -38.94 -10.79 -3.42
C GLY A 40 -37.73 -9.85 -3.36
N ASP A 41 -37.82 -8.64 -3.94
CA ASP A 41 -36.77 -7.61 -3.88
C ASP A 41 -36.52 -7.09 -2.45
N ARG A 42 -37.49 -7.29 -1.54
CA ARG A 42 -37.44 -6.85 -0.15
C ARG A 42 -37.83 -8.00 0.79
N THR A 43 -36.93 -8.33 1.72
CA THR A 43 -37.23 -9.32 2.76
C THR A 43 -37.94 -8.64 3.96
N PRO A 44 -39.05 -9.21 4.45
CA PRO A 44 -39.71 -8.80 5.70
C PRO A 44 -38.71 -8.63 6.85
N GLY A 45 -38.82 -7.56 7.65
CA GLY A 45 -37.96 -7.39 8.82
C GLY A 45 -36.47 -7.08 8.53
N VAL A 46 -36.03 -7.12 7.27
CA VAL A 46 -34.65 -6.84 6.88
C VAL A 46 -34.59 -5.52 6.13
N ARG A 47 -33.72 -4.62 6.56
CA ARG A 47 -33.45 -3.40 5.82
C ARG A 47 -32.76 -3.76 4.51
N ALA A 48 -33.30 -3.30 3.38
CA ALA A 48 -32.64 -3.43 2.09
C ALA A 48 -31.18 -2.96 2.20
N PRO A 49 -30.19 -3.77 1.76
CA PRO A 49 -28.80 -3.41 1.90
C PRO A 49 -28.54 -2.10 1.15
N ARG A 50 -27.90 -1.14 1.83
CA ARG A 50 -27.40 0.05 1.14
C ARG A 50 -26.29 -0.39 0.19
N PRO A 51 -26.18 0.18 -1.02
CA PRO A 51 -25.03 -0.09 -1.87
C PRO A 51 -23.74 0.24 -1.11
N SER A 52 -22.79 -0.70 -1.17
CA SER A 52 -21.47 -0.54 -0.53
C SER A 52 -20.77 0.68 -1.12
N LEU A 53 -20.35 1.60 -0.26
CA LEU A 53 -19.54 2.76 -0.69
C LEU A 53 -18.13 2.32 -1.13
N LEU A 54 -17.69 1.16 -0.65
CA LEU A 54 -16.44 0.54 -1.08
C LEU A 54 -16.73 -0.32 -2.31
N THR A 55 -16.81 0.33 -3.49
CA THR A 55 -17.05 -0.35 -4.77
C THR A 55 -16.07 -1.50 -4.99
N ASP A 56 -16.41 -2.48 -5.84
CA ASP A 56 -15.52 -3.61 -6.09
C ASP A 56 -14.16 -3.19 -6.63
N LEU A 57 -14.11 -2.10 -7.40
CA LEU A 57 -12.86 -1.50 -7.86
C LEU A 57 -11.99 -1.03 -6.67
N LEU A 58 -12.56 -0.29 -5.72
CA LEU A 58 -11.85 0.17 -4.52
C LEU A 58 -11.53 -0.99 -3.56
N ALA A 59 -12.40 -1.98 -3.43
CA ALA A 59 -12.16 -3.16 -2.60
C ALA A 59 -10.97 -3.98 -3.14
N ASN A 60 -10.89 -4.16 -4.45
CA ASN A 60 -9.75 -4.81 -5.10
C ASN A 60 -8.47 -3.99 -4.94
N TYR A 61 -8.57 -2.66 -4.97
CA TYR A 61 -7.47 -1.76 -4.62
C TYR A 61 -6.97 -2.00 -3.23
N CYS A 62 -7.86 -2.00 -2.23
CA CYS A 62 -7.51 -2.32 -0.86
C CYS A 62 -6.78 -3.66 -0.76
N ARG A 63 -7.34 -4.73 -1.34
CA ARG A 63 -6.74 -6.08 -1.29
C ARG A 63 -5.30 -6.09 -1.80
N GLN A 64 -5.06 -5.51 -2.98
CA GLN A 64 -3.73 -5.44 -3.55
C GLN A 64 -2.77 -4.60 -2.69
N ARG A 65 -3.24 -3.50 -2.12
CA ARG A 65 -2.41 -2.65 -1.26
C ARG A 65 -1.94 -3.37 0.01
N PHE A 66 -2.80 -4.19 0.60
CA PHE A 66 -2.42 -5.02 1.75
C PHE A 66 -1.53 -6.20 1.38
N PHE A 67 -1.70 -6.78 0.19
CA PHE A 67 -0.77 -7.80 -0.32
C PHE A 67 0.64 -7.22 -0.52
N GLU A 68 0.72 -6.05 -1.15
CA GLU A 68 1.99 -5.35 -1.42
C GLU A 68 2.66 -4.76 -0.17
N ASP A 69 1.90 -4.52 0.90
CA ASP A 69 2.38 -3.95 2.15
C ASP A 69 1.57 -4.52 3.34
N PRO A 70 1.94 -5.73 3.84
CA PRO A 70 1.20 -6.39 4.91
C PRO A 70 1.15 -5.63 6.24
N ILE A 71 2.04 -4.64 6.44
CA ILE A 71 2.08 -3.79 7.64
C ILE A 71 1.37 -2.44 7.44
N LEU A 72 0.73 -2.23 6.29
CA LEU A 72 -0.02 -1.03 5.97
C LEU A 72 -1.17 -0.83 6.96
N ARG A 73 -1.25 0.36 7.56
CA ARG A 73 -2.36 0.69 8.46
C ARG A 73 -3.63 1.02 7.67
N PRO A 74 -4.81 0.54 8.07
CA PRO A 74 -6.08 0.91 7.43
C PRO A 74 -6.32 2.42 7.37
N SER A 75 -5.75 3.19 8.30
CA SER A 75 -5.83 4.65 8.31
C SER A 75 -5.09 5.32 7.15
N ALA A 76 -3.96 4.76 6.74
CA ALA A 76 -3.20 5.23 5.59
C ALA A 76 -3.97 4.88 4.31
N LEU A 77 -4.48 3.66 4.22
CA LEU A 77 -5.29 3.23 3.10
C LEU A 77 -6.59 4.03 2.97
N PHE A 78 -7.23 4.41 4.09
CA PHE A 78 -8.39 5.29 4.09
C PHE A 78 -8.09 6.60 3.36
N ARG A 79 -6.95 7.24 3.65
CA ARG A 79 -6.52 8.45 2.95
C ARG A 79 -6.29 8.22 1.46
N GLU A 80 -5.70 7.09 1.09
CA GLU A 80 -5.53 6.71 -0.32
C GLU A 80 -6.89 6.62 -1.02
N VAL A 81 -7.87 5.91 -0.46
CA VAL A 81 -9.19 5.71 -1.10
C VAL A 81 -10.06 6.96 -1.07
N THR A 82 -9.94 7.83 -0.07
CA THR A 82 -10.62 9.14 -0.07
C THR A 82 -10.14 9.99 -1.23
N GLN A 83 -8.85 9.97 -1.55
CA GLN A 83 -8.32 10.65 -2.74
C GLN A 83 -8.78 10.02 -4.07
N LEU A 84 -9.26 8.78 -4.02
CA LEU A 84 -9.84 8.06 -5.15
C LEU A 84 -11.38 8.21 -5.26
N GLY A 85 -12.01 9.00 -4.38
CA GLY A 85 -13.44 9.26 -4.41
C GLY A 85 -14.27 8.40 -3.45
N PHE A 86 -13.68 7.79 -2.43
CA PHE A 86 -14.45 7.18 -1.34
C PHE A 86 -15.07 8.27 -0.45
N GLU A 87 -16.40 8.38 -0.48
CA GLU A 87 -17.18 9.43 0.20
C GLU A 87 -17.60 9.07 1.64
N GLY A 88 -17.35 7.83 2.08
CA GLY A 88 -17.74 7.37 3.41
C GLY A 88 -16.85 7.91 4.53
N SER A 89 -17.40 7.97 5.75
CA SER A 89 -16.60 8.25 6.95
C SER A 89 -15.57 7.13 7.22
N ARG A 90 -14.55 7.43 8.03
CA ARG A 90 -13.55 6.43 8.44
C ARG A 90 -14.17 5.20 9.11
N ALA A 91 -15.18 5.40 9.96
CA ALA A 91 -15.91 4.29 10.59
C ALA A 91 -16.65 3.43 9.55
N THR A 92 -17.21 4.06 8.51
CA THR A 92 -17.82 3.34 7.39
C THR A 92 -16.79 2.54 6.60
N PHE A 93 -15.63 3.13 6.27
CA PHE A 93 -14.55 2.42 5.60
C PHE A 93 -14.10 1.17 6.37
N TYR A 94 -13.89 1.30 7.68
CA TYR A 94 -13.45 0.17 8.52
C TYR A 94 -14.52 -0.93 8.60
N ARG A 95 -15.79 -0.56 8.65
CA ARG A 95 -16.91 -1.51 8.59
C ARG A 95 -16.95 -2.26 7.26
N GLU A 96 -16.78 -1.56 6.14
CA GLU A 96 -16.77 -2.15 4.79
C GLU A 96 -15.58 -3.11 4.60
N LEU A 97 -14.40 -2.73 5.12
CA LEU A 97 -13.22 -3.59 5.16
C LEU A 97 -13.51 -4.90 5.94
N ALA A 98 -14.07 -4.79 7.14
CA ALA A 98 -14.43 -5.94 7.96
C ALA A 98 -15.47 -6.85 7.29
N GLN A 99 -16.53 -6.26 6.70
CA GLN A 99 -17.57 -6.99 5.98
C GLN A 99 -17.02 -7.76 4.78
N ARG A 100 -16.05 -7.17 4.06
CA ARG A 100 -15.39 -7.81 2.91
C ARG A 100 -14.21 -8.70 3.31
N ARG A 101 -13.89 -8.81 4.61
CA ARG A 101 -12.72 -9.54 5.15
C ARG A 101 -11.39 -9.08 4.51
N LEU A 102 -11.28 -7.77 4.28
CA LEU A 102 -10.10 -7.11 3.73
C LEU A 102 -9.46 -6.32 4.85
N PRO A 103 -8.20 -6.62 5.16
CA PRO A 103 -7.76 -7.11 6.47
C PRO A 103 -8.14 -6.16 7.62
N PRO A 104 -8.39 -6.63 8.88
CA PRO A 104 -7.62 -7.71 9.56
C PRO A 104 -8.34 -8.52 10.69
N PRO A 105 -7.64 -9.46 11.36
CA PRO A 105 -7.67 -9.50 12.86
C PRO A 105 -6.39 -8.96 13.53
N ASP A 106 -5.21 -9.15 12.93
CA ASP A 106 -3.91 -8.85 13.57
C ASP A 106 -3.36 -7.42 13.36
N HIS A 107 -4.14 -6.48 12.82
CA HIS A 107 -3.79 -5.05 12.89
C HIS A 107 -4.24 -4.43 14.22
N ARG A 108 -3.98 -5.05 15.37
CA ARG A 108 -4.11 -4.32 16.64
C ARG A 108 -3.12 -3.15 16.60
N PRO A 109 -3.57 -1.89 16.71
CA PRO A 109 -2.70 -0.89 17.30
C PRO A 109 -2.33 -1.45 18.69
N ALA A 110 -1.09 -1.28 19.12
CA ALA A 110 -0.87 -1.16 20.57
C ALA A 110 -1.88 -0.09 21.00
N ASP A 111 -2.89 -0.51 21.77
CA ASP A 111 -3.80 0.42 22.40
C ASP A 111 -2.91 1.20 23.37
N PRO A 112 -2.68 2.51 23.16
CA PRO A 112 -1.81 3.28 24.05
C PRO A 112 -2.34 3.30 25.48
N ASN A 113 -3.56 2.78 25.71
CA ASN A 113 -4.22 2.75 27.01
C ASN A 113 -4.33 1.34 27.64
N LYS A 114 -3.71 0.29 27.08
CA LYS A 114 -3.78 -1.08 27.66
C LYS A 114 -2.47 -1.72 28.10
N ASP A 115 -1.32 -1.21 27.67
CA ASP A 115 -0.02 -1.74 28.08
C ASP A 115 0.82 -0.68 28.82
N SER A 116 0.21 0.02 29.78
CA SER A 116 0.96 0.74 30.81
C SER A 116 1.27 -0.22 31.95
N PRO A 117 2.55 -0.56 32.22
CA PRO A 117 2.92 -1.03 33.55
C PRO A 117 2.61 0.10 34.54
N GLN A 118 1.60 -0.10 35.40
CA GLN A 118 1.42 0.70 36.60
C GLN A 118 2.62 0.46 37.53
N ALA A 119 3.51 1.45 37.63
CA ALA A 119 4.48 1.74 38.72
C ALA A 119 5.59 2.63 38.11
N LEU A 120 5.94 3.83 38.59
CA LEU A 120 5.86 4.43 39.91
C LEU A 120 5.46 5.90 39.81
N ALA A 121 4.66 6.35 40.78
CA ALA A 121 4.60 7.74 41.17
C ALA A 121 5.91 8.10 41.90
N ASP A 122 6.57 9.19 41.50
CA ASP A 122 7.07 10.19 42.44
C ASP A 122 7.47 11.50 41.72
N ASP A 123 6.96 12.59 42.27
CA ASP A 123 7.43 13.98 42.27
C ASP A 123 7.73 14.75 40.96
N GLY A 124 6.77 15.63 40.62
CA GLY A 124 6.96 17.07 40.86
C GLY A 124 7.87 17.88 39.91
N ILE A 125 7.23 18.84 39.24
CA ILE A 125 7.75 20.03 38.52
C ILE A 125 8.02 19.82 37.02
N ALA A 126 7.08 20.38 36.24
CA ALA A 126 7.19 20.64 34.81
C ALA A 126 8.45 21.46 34.49
N LYS A 127 9.45 20.81 33.89
CA LYS A 127 10.52 21.52 33.17
C LYS A 127 10.07 21.72 31.73
N THR A 128 9.91 22.99 31.35
CA THR A 128 9.94 23.43 29.96
C THR A 128 11.11 22.77 29.22
N PRO A 129 10.92 22.21 28.01
CA PRO A 129 12.02 21.62 27.27
C PRO A 129 13.03 22.72 26.92
N ARG A 130 14.23 22.63 27.49
CA ARG A 130 15.36 23.45 27.04
C ARG A 130 15.66 23.09 25.59
N PRO A 131 15.94 24.06 24.70
CA PRO A 131 16.38 23.76 23.34
C PRO A 131 17.64 22.89 23.40
N PHE A 132 17.53 21.66 22.89
CA PHE A 132 18.58 20.65 22.85
C PHE A 132 19.60 20.97 21.74
N VAL A 133 20.22 22.15 21.80
CA VAL A 133 21.11 22.67 20.75
C VAL A 133 22.60 22.58 21.11
N PRO A 134 23.06 22.68 22.37
CA PRO A 134 24.51 22.67 22.64
C PRO A 134 25.20 21.30 22.51
N ALA A 135 24.48 20.19 22.69
CA ALA A 135 25.07 18.85 22.75
C ALA A 135 25.44 18.27 21.37
N LEU A 136 24.75 18.71 20.29
CA LEU A 136 25.00 18.24 18.92
C LEU A 136 26.38 18.63 18.40
N GLN A 137 26.93 19.76 18.86
CA GLN A 137 28.24 20.26 18.41
C GLN A 137 29.43 19.41 18.89
N ARG A 138 29.22 18.50 19.85
CA ARG A 138 30.26 17.61 20.40
C ARG A 138 30.05 16.14 20.05
N ALA A 139 28.97 15.79 19.36
CA ALA A 139 28.72 14.42 18.96
C ALA A 139 29.73 14.00 17.88
N PRO A 140 30.51 12.92 18.09
CA PRO A 140 31.52 12.49 17.12
C PRO A 140 30.87 12.11 15.80
N VAL A 141 31.49 12.51 14.69
CA VAL A 141 31.11 12.03 13.35
C VAL A 141 31.70 10.64 13.17
N LEU A 142 30.92 9.71 12.62
CA LEU A 142 31.41 8.37 12.34
C LEU A 142 32.46 8.39 11.21
N PRO A 143 33.59 7.67 11.36
CA PRO A 143 34.69 7.73 10.40
C PRO A 143 34.32 7.16 9.03
N ARG A 144 33.46 6.14 8.97
CA ARG A 144 32.98 5.54 7.71
C ARG A 144 31.56 5.98 7.41
N ARG A 145 31.42 6.70 6.30
CA ARG A 145 30.11 7.15 5.78
C ARG A 145 29.42 6.01 5.05
N VAL A 146 28.14 5.79 5.38
CA VAL A 146 27.27 4.81 4.71
C VAL A 146 26.11 5.57 4.09
N ALA A 147 25.95 5.50 2.76
CA ALA A 147 24.82 6.16 2.11
C ALA A 147 23.52 5.32 2.28
N PRO A 148 22.40 5.92 2.70
CA PRO A 148 21.12 5.23 2.77
C PRO A 148 20.60 4.86 1.37
N LEU A 149 19.92 3.72 1.24
CA LEU A 149 19.18 3.37 0.02
C LEU A 149 17.81 4.05 0.04
N ALA A 150 17.30 4.40 -1.15
CA ALA A 150 15.95 4.94 -1.26
C ALA A 150 14.93 3.88 -0.83
N GLY A 151 14.09 4.23 0.16
CA GLY A 151 13.11 3.33 0.75
C GLY A 151 13.65 2.43 1.86
N GLU A 152 14.92 2.56 2.26
CA GLU A 152 15.52 1.69 3.29
C GLU A 152 14.89 1.91 4.67
N PRO A 153 14.42 0.86 5.35
CA PRO A 153 13.96 0.96 6.73
C PRO A 153 15.06 1.49 7.64
N LEU A 154 14.70 2.33 8.61
CA LEU A 154 15.65 2.96 9.52
C LEU A 154 16.56 1.94 10.22
N ILE A 155 15.98 0.85 10.72
CA ILE A 155 16.75 -0.22 11.38
C ILE A 155 17.77 -0.89 10.45
N SER A 156 17.42 -1.12 9.18
CA SER A 156 18.36 -1.65 8.17
C SER A 156 19.54 -0.70 7.98
N TYR A 157 19.26 0.59 7.83
CA TYR A 157 20.28 1.61 7.66
C TYR A 157 21.20 1.72 8.87
N LEU A 158 20.65 1.75 10.08
CA LEU A 158 21.44 1.83 11.32
C LEU A 158 22.31 0.58 11.52
N THR A 159 21.81 -0.62 11.22
CA THR A 159 22.61 -1.85 11.26
C THR A 159 23.80 -1.79 10.31
N ARG A 160 23.59 -1.33 9.08
CA ARG A 160 24.69 -1.16 8.11
C ARG A 160 25.67 -0.07 8.52
N LEU A 161 25.18 1.03 9.08
CA LEU A 161 26.01 2.11 9.60
C LEU A 161 26.90 1.63 10.76
N ALA A 162 26.32 0.89 11.71
CA ALA A 162 27.03 0.32 12.84
C ALA A 162 28.09 -0.69 12.37
N HIS A 163 27.70 -1.66 11.53
CA HIS A 163 28.61 -2.67 10.97
C HIS A 163 29.79 -2.04 10.23
N ALA A 164 29.54 -1.03 9.39
CA ALA A 164 30.61 -0.35 8.66
C ALA A 164 31.61 0.33 9.60
N ASN A 165 31.18 0.81 10.76
CA ASN A 165 31.99 1.50 11.75
C ASN A 165 32.48 0.58 12.89
N HIS A 166 32.29 -0.74 12.78
CA HIS A 166 32.66 -1.72 13.82
C HIS A 166 31.97 -1.46 15.17
N LEU A 167 30.72 -0.99 15.11
CA LEU A 167 29.86 -0.75 16.26
C LEU A 167 28.66 -1.72 16.23
N THR A 168 28.03 -1.86 17.38
CA THR A 168 26.69 -2.44 17.53
C THR A 168 25.61 -1.39 17.29
N VAL A 169 24.39 -1.82 16.96
CA VAL A 169 23.25 -0.90 16.83
C VAL A 169 22.99 -0.18 18.16
N SER A 170 23.14 -0.88 19.30
CA SER A 170 22.94 -0.30 20.63
C SER A 170 23.91 0.85 20.92
N GLU A 171 25.18 0.73 20.53
CA GLU A 171 26.17 1.81 20.68
C GLU A 171 25.84 3.02 19.81
N VAL A 172 25.36 2.80 18.58
CA VAL A 172 24.88 3.89 17.71
C VAL A 172 23.64 4.56 18.31
N LEU A 173 22.70 3.80 18.87
CA LEU A 173 21.51 4.33 19.52
C LEU A 173 21.84 5.12 20.79
N ALA A 174 22.87 4.74 21.54
CA ALA A 174 23.26 5.41 22.78
C ALA A 174 23.72 6.86 22.58
N VAL A 175 24.21 7.22 21.39
CA VAL A 175 24.63 8.59 21.03
C VAL A 175 23.57 9.38 20.26
N LEU A 176 22.45 8.74 19.91
CA LEU A 176 21.34 9.36 19.21
C LEU A 176 20.19 9.69 20.18
N PRO A 177 19.29 10.63 19.82
CA PRO A 177 18.08 10.89 20.59
C PRO A 177 17.26 9.62 20.85
N THR A 178 16.62 9.53 22.03
CA THR A 178 15.78 8.40 22.44
C THR A 178 14.66 8.08 21.44
N TRP A 179 14.24 9.07 20.65
CA TRP A 179 13.41 8.92 19.46
C TRP A 179 13.78 7.69 18.62
N PHE A 180 15.08 7.45 18.37
CA PHE A 180 15.53 6.33 17.55
C PHE A 180 15.19 4.99 18.18
N SER A 181 15.46 4.80 19.48
CA SER A 181 15.15 3.57 20.20
C SER A 181 13.65 3.27 20.20
N THR A 182 12.80 4.29 20.38
CA THR A 182 11.34 4.12 20.27
C THR A 182 10.92 3.80 18.83
N LYS A 183 11.55 4.44 17.84
CA LYS A 183 11.20 4.30 16.42
C LYS A 183 11.56 2.92 15.86
N VAL A 184 12.76 2.41 16.13
CA VAL A 184 13.21 1.12 15.59
C VAL A 184 12.45 -0.07 16.16
N ASN A 185 11.90 0.07 17.37
CA ASN A 185 11.04 -0.95 17.99
C ASN A 185 9.62 -0.98 17.40
N ASN A 186 9.24 0.03 16.60
CA ASN A 186 7.95 0.03 15.92
C ASN A 186 8.01 -0.87 14.68
N ARG A 187 7.15 -1.89 14.64
CA ARG A 187 7.02 -2.81 13.49
C ARG A 187 6.74 -2.09 12.17
N ASN A 188 6.17 -0.89 12.21
CA ASN A 188 5.94 -0.06 11.04
C ASN A 188 6.80 1.21 11.10
N ASP A 189 7.98 1.13 10.48
CA ASP A 189 8.94 2.24 10.38
C ASP A 189 8.34 3.50 9.74
N ARG A 190 7.32 3.36 8.90
CA ARG A 190 6.63 4.46 8.24
C ARG A 190 5.56 5.11 9.11
N ALA A 191 5.05 4.40 10.11
CA ALA A 191 4.08 4.96 11.03
C ALA A 191 4.78 5.94 11.97
N GLN A 192 4.39 7.20 11.91
CA GLN A 192 4.82 8.20 12.87
C GLN A 192 3.78 8.29 13.99
N HIS A 193 4.18 7.90 15.19
CA HIS A 193 3.35 8.09 16.37
C HIS A 193 3.30 9.59 16.69
N HIS A 194 2.14 10.12 17.05
CA HIS A 194 1.96 11.56 17.30
C HIS A 194 2.92 12.09 18.38
N ALA A 195 3.23 11.28 19.40
CA ALA A 195 4.20 11.59 20.44
C ALA A 195 5.65 11.78 19.92
N LEU A 196 5.98 11.24 18.74
CA LEU A 196 7.31 11.34 18.14
C LEU A 196 7.45 12.50 17.14
N VAL A 197 6.34 13.19 16.82
CA VAL A 197 6.31 14.23 15.77
C VAL A 197 7.18 15.45 16.14
N PRO A 198 7.11 16.03 17.36
CA PRO A 198 7.89 17.21 17.71
C PRO A 198 9.41 16.98 17.61
N GLU A 199 9.88 15.80 17.98
CA GLU A 199 11.30 15.46 18.05
C GLU A 199 11.89 14.96 16.72
N THR A 200 11.08 14.83 15.67
CA THR A 200 11.54 14.22 14.41
C THR A 200 12.58 15.10 13.69
N ALA A 201 12.41 16.42 13.75
CA ALA A 201 13.38 17.35 13.15
C ALA A 201 14.74 17.26 13.84
N ASP A 202 14.75 17.21 15.17
CA ASP A 202 15.95 17.08 15.98
C ASP A 202 16.62 15.72 15.77
N ALA A 203 15.84 14.64 15.71
CA ALA A 203 16.34 13.31 15.39
C ALA A 203 17.01 13.26 14.00
N LEU A 204 16.40 13.90 13.00
CA LEU A 204 16.97 13.99 11.66
C LEU A 204 18.28 14.79 11.64
N LEU A 205 18.34 15.90 12.37
CA LEU A 205 19.56 16.70 12.53
C LEU A 205 20.68 15.92 13.22
N ALA A 206 20.35 15.18 14.28
CA ALA A 206 21.31 14.34 15.00
C ALA A 206 21.93 13.26 14.11
N LEU A 207 21.09 12.55 13.33
CA LEU A 207 21.58 11.54 12.40
C LEU A 207 22.39 12.15 11.25
N ALA A 208 21.98 13.32 10.76
CA ALA A 208 22.71 14.06 9.74
C ALA A 208 24.13 14.43 10.22
N HIS A 209 24.24 14.89 11.47
CA HIS A 209 25.52 15.19 12.09
C HIS A 209 26.39 13.95 12.26
N LEU A 210 25.85 12.88 12.87
CA LEU A 210 26.56 11.62 13.11
C LEU A 210 27.11 10.99 11.83
N THR A 211 26.36 11.08 10.73
CA THR A 211 26.70 10.41 9.45
C THR A 211 27.38 11.32 8.44
N ALA A 212 27.45 12.63 8.71
CA ALA A 212 27.85 13.67 7.76
C ALA A 212 27.06 13.60 6.42
N ILE A 213 25.77 13.27 6.49
CA ILE A 213 24.84 13.23 5.37
C ILE A 213 23.78 14.31 5.58
N THR A 214 23.38 15.00 4.51
CA THR A 214 22.38 16.06 4.63
C THR A 214 21.03 15.53 5.11
N THR A 215 20.34 16.32 5.93
CA THR A 215 18.96 16.05 6.38
C THR A 215 18.04 15.76 5.20
N THR A 216 18.15 16.52 4.11
CA THR A 216 17.38 16.31 2.87
C THR A 216 17.62 14.94 2.24
N SER A 217 18.86 14.47 2.22
CA SER A 217 19.19 13.14 1.66
C SER A 217 18.63 12.02 2.54
N LEU A 218 18.77 12.16 3.86
CA LEU A 218 18.22 11.20 4.83
C LEU A 218 16.69 11.15 4.77
N ALA A 219 16.02 12.31 4.81
CA ALA A 219 14.55 12.39 4.74
C ALA A 219 13.98 11.84 3.43
N ARG A 220 14.69 12.03 2.31
CA ARG A 220 14.29 11.46 1.03
C ARG A 220 14.48 9.94 0.99
N ALA A 221 15.56 9.43 1.58
CA ALA A 221 15.91 8.01 1.50
C ALA A 221 15.13 7.16 2.51
N LEU A 222 15.04 7.61 3.76
CA LEU A 222 14.53 6.81 4.88
C LEU A 222 13.04 7.11 5.12
N PRO A 223 12.15 6.11 4.97
CA PRO A 223 10.71 6.32 5.17
C PRO A 223 10.33 6.80 6.58
N ALA A 224 11.16 6.52 7.59
CA ALA A 224 10.98 6.97 8.98
C ALA A 224 10.83 8.49 9.15
N PHE A 225 11.43 9.27 8.26
CA PHE A 225 11.44 10.74 8.29
C PHE A 225 10.52 11.38 7.25
N ARG A 226 9.79 10.58 6.45
CA ARG A 226 8.84 11.12 5.48
C ARG A 226 7.55 11.53 6.18
N HIS A 227 7.16 12.79 6.05
CA HIS A 227 5.89 13.27 6.56
C HIS A 227 4.72 12.63 5.82
N ASN A 228 3.65 12.35 6.57
CA ASN A 228 2.52 11.56 6.10
C ASN A 228 1.66 12.27 5.04
N ASP A 229 1.73 13.58 4.87
CA ASP A 229 0.61 14.38 4.31
C ASP A 229 0.29 14.14 2.83
N GLU A 230 1.20 13.58 2.04
CA GLU A 230 0.94 13.15 0.66
C GLU A 230 1.65 11.83 0.32
N ALA A 231 1.67 10.88 1.25
CA ALA A 231 2.37 9.61 1.06
C ALA A 231 1.83 8.86 -0.17
N SER A 232 2.54 8.96 -1.30
CA SER A 232 2.37 8.08 -2.46
C SER A 232 2.30 6.64 -1.95
N PRO A 233 1.41 5.79 -2.47
CA PRO A 233 1.34 4.41 -2.05
C PRO A 233 2.70 3.74 -2.24
N LEU A 234 3.17 3.01 -1.22
CA LEU A 234 4.45 2.31 -1.21
C LEU A 234 4.22 0.81 -1.10
N ARG A 235 5.10 0.00 -1.69
CA ARG A 235 5.12 -1.45 -1.53
C ARG A 235 6.42 -1.92 -0.90
N ALA A 236 6.38 -3.03 -0.19
CA ALA A 236 7.56 -3.73 0.26
C ALA A 236 8.18 -4.51 -0.92
N THR A 237 9.50 -4.48 -1.03
CA THR A 237 10.30 -5.21 -2.03
C THR A 237 11.75 -5.31 -1.54
N THR A 238 12.64 -5.94 -2.30
CA THR A 238 14.09 -5.78 -2.08
C THR A 238 14.70 -4.77 -3.05
N ALA A 239 15.83 -4.16 -2.66
CA ALA A 239 16.55 -3.19 -3.47
C ALA A 239 17.14 -3.85 -4.72
N CYS A 240 17.22 -3.09 -5.82
CA CYS A 240 17.85 -3.57 -7.05
C CYS A 240 19.29 -4.05 -6.77
N ARG A 241 19.59 -5.32 -7.06
CA ARG A 241 20.92 -5.93 -6.82
C ARG A 241 22.07 -5.18 -7.50
N ARG A 242 21.82 -4.55 -8.65
CA ARG A 242 22.82 -3.73 -9.36
C ARG A 242 22.97 -2.34 -8.76
N CYS A 243 21.93 -1.78 -8.12
CA CYS A 243 22.04 -0.54 -7.35
C CYS A 243 22.87 -0.78 -6.08
N THR A 244 22.60 -1.87 -5.36
CA THR A 244 23.30 -2.22 -4.12
C THR A 244 24.76 -2.59 -4.38
N ALA A 245 25.04 -3.39 -5.41
CA ALA A 245 26.42 -3.75 -5.79
C ALA A 245 27.27 -2.52 -6.14
N ARG A 246 26.71 -1.51 -6.83
CA ARG A 246 27.41 -0.23 -7.10
C ARG A 246 27.78 0.57 -5.84
N ARG A 247 27.18 0.23 -4.69
CA ARG A 247 27.46 0.81 -3.38
C ARG A 247 28.23 -0.15 -2.47
N GLY A 248 28.76 -1.27 -3.01
CA GLY A 248 29.48 -2.28 -2.23
C GLY A 248 28.59 -3.12 -1.32
N ILE A 249 27.27 -3.15 -1.56
CA ILE A 249 26.30 -3.88 -0.73
C ILE A 249 25.91 -5.17 -1.46
N ASN A 250 26.32 -6.31 -0.91
CA ASN A 250 26.05 -7.64 -1.50
C ASN A 250 24.78 -8.30 -0.95
N GLU A 251 24.32 -7.85 0.22
CA GLU A 251 23.09 -8.33 0.87
C GLU A 251 21.81 -7.81 0.19
N ARG A 252 20.73 -8.57 0.34
CA ARG A 252 19.39 -8.18 -0.14
C ARG A 252 18.75 -7.26 0.88
N ILE A 253 18.74 -5.95 0.61
CA ILE A 253 18.13 -4.96 1.49
C ILE A 253 16.65 -4.81 1.19
N ALA A 254 15.80 -5.02 2.19
CA ALA A 254 14.38 -4.69 2.11
C ALA A 254 14.19 -3.18 1.97
N VAL A 255 13.30 -2.75 1.09
CA VAL A 255 13.00 -1.33 0.84
C VAL A 255 11.51 -1.11 0.58
N HIS A 256 11.03 0.08 0.91
CA HIS A 256 9.71 0.57 0.55
C HIS A 256 9.82 1.52 -0.65
N LEU A 257 9.38 1.05 -1.81
CA LEU A 257 9.39 1.83 -3.05
C LEU A 257 7.97 2.26 -3.43
N PRO A 258 7.79 3.32 -4.25
CA PRO A 258 6.49 3.65 -4.81
C PRO A 258 5.84 2.42 -5.43
N ALA A 259 4.58 2.14 -5.11
CA ALA A 259 3.95 0.88 -5.48
C ALA A 259 3.72 0.75 -7.00
N HIS A 260 3.65 1.87 -7.73
CA HIS A 260 3.67 1.89 -9.19
C HIS A 260 5.04 1.55 -9.81
N GLN A 261 6.13 1.56 -9.02
CA GLN A 261 7.47 1.21 -9.47
C GLN A 261 7.68 -0.31 -9.34
N LYS A 262 7.51 -1.01 -10.46
CA LYS A 262 7.77 -2.45 -10.60
C LYS A 262 9.15 -2.75 -11.19
N ILE A 263 9.79 -1.76 -11.82
CA ILE A 263 11.07 -1.94 -12.53
C ILE A 263 12.10 -0.91 -12.07
N CYS A 264 13.34 -1.36 -11.87
CA CYS A 264 14.50 -0.49 -11.82
C CYS A 264 14.90 -0.08 -13.25
N THR A 265 14.42 1.08 -13.71
CA THR A 265 14.65 1.55 -15.09
C THR A 265 16.14 1.78 -15.42
N ARG A 266 16.96 2.14 -14.42
CA ARG A 266 18.41 2.31 -14.58
C ARG A 266 19.13 1.01 -14.93
N HIS A 267 18.69 -0.11 -14.38
CA HIS A 267 19.38 -1.40 -14.49
C HIS A 267 18.58 -2.46 -15.26
N ARG A 268 17.36 -2.12 -15.69
CA ARG A 268 16.40 -3.00 -16.38
C ARG A 268 16.14 -4.27 -15.60
N ILE A 269 15.75 -4.11 -14.34
CA ILE A 269 15.50 -5.23 -13.42
C ILE A 269 14.06 -5.15 -12.92
N TRP A 270 13.31 -6.25 -13.08
CA TRP A 270 12.01 -6.43 -12.44
C TRP A 270 12.20 -6.60 -10.94
N LEU A 271 11.56 -5.73 -10.17
CA LEU A 271 11.62 -5.70 -8.71
C LEU A 271 10.47 -6.54 -8.17
N SER A 272 10.69 -7.85 -8.12
CA SER A 272 9.75 -8.85 -7.62
C SER A 272 9.35 -8.60 -6.16
N ASP A 273 8.29 -9.27 -5.72
CA ASP A 273 7.81 -9.16 -4.35
C ASP A 273 8.82 -9.75 -3.35
N PRO A 274 8.74 -9.38 -2.05
CA PRO A 274 9.68 -9.84 -1.04
C PRO A 274 9.83 -11.37 -1.04
N GLY A 275 11.08 -11.83 -1.03
CA GLY A 275 11.41 -13.27 -1.07
C GLY A 275 11.60 -13.83 -2.48
N GLN A 276 11.05 -13.19 -3.52
CA GLN A 276 11.23 -13.63 -4.90
C GLN A 276 12.49 -13.04 -5.54
N PRO A 277 13.15 -13.78 -6.45
CA PRO A 277 14.31 -13.27 -7.18
C PRO A 277 13.91 -12.18 -8.18
N HIS A 278 14.75 -11.16 -8.30
CA HIS A 278 14.59 -10.13 -9.32
C HIS A 278 14.97 -10.62 -10.72
N LEU A 279 14.20 -10.25 -11.74
CA LEU A 279 14.42 -10.67 -13.13
C LEU A 279 15.21 -9.63 -13.91
N ASP A 280 16.23 -10.06 -14.66
CA ASP A 280 16.92 -9.24 -15.65
C ASP A 280 16.05 -9.11 -16.90
N LEU A 281 15.72 -7.87 -17.27
CA LEU A 281 14.86 -7.52 -18.40
C LEU A 281 15.65 -7.08 -19.64
N ALA A 282 16.97 -7.26 -19.67
CA ALA A 282 17.80 -6.84 -20.80
C ALA A 282 17.32 -7.39 -22.15
N ALA A 283 16.80 -8.62 -22.16
CA ALA A 283 16.31 -9.31 -23.35
C ALA A 283 14.86 -8.92 -23.75
N CYS A 284 14.12 -8.22 -22.86
CA CYS A 284 12.74 -7.77 -23.10
C CYS A 284 12.61 -6.26 -22.78
N PRO A 285 13.22 -5.37 -23.59
CA PRO A 285 13.26 -3.93 -23.32
C PRO A 285 11.87 -3.29 -23.29
N GLU A 286 10.87 -3.86 -23.97
CA GLU A 286 9.48 -3.38 -23.99
C GLU A 286 8.85 -3.35 -22.58
N ILE A 287 9.28 -4.24 -21.69
CA ILE A 287 8.82 -4.26 -20.29
C ILE A 287 9.35 -3.02 -19.54
N THR A 288 10.61 -2.65 -19.79
CA THR A 288 11.17 -1.41 -19.24
C THR A 288 10.51 -0.16 -19.85
N ILE A 289 10.22 -0.19 -21.16
CA ILE A 289 9.51 0.90 -21.84
C ILE A 289 8.10 1.10 -21.24
N ALA A 290 7.42 0.01 -20.87
CA ALA A 290 6.14 0.08 -20.17
C ALA A 290 6.25 0.83 -18.84
N GLN A 291 7.26 0.57 -18.00
CA GLN A 291 7.46 1.33 -16.77
C GLN A 291 7.75 2.80 -17.05
N LEU A 292 8.55 3.12 -18.08
CA LEU A 292 8.79 4.50 -18.48
C LEU A 292 7.50 5.21 -18.92
N ARG A 293 6.60 4.50 -19.62
CA ARG A 293 5.27 5.01 -19.97
C ARG A 293 4.42 5.24 -18.72
N ALA A 294 4.43 4.30 -17.77
CA ALA A 294 3.73 4.46 -16.48
C ALA A 294 4.23 5.70 -15.72
N ASN A 295 5.55 5.93 -15.69
CA ASN A 295 6.14 7.11 -15.06
C ASN A 295 5.69 8.41 -15.74
N ARG A 296 5.53 8.43 -17.07
CA ARG A 296 5.01 9.61 -17.79
C ARG A 296 3.56 9.94 -17.42
N LEU A 297 2.73 8.93 -17.14
CA LEU A 297 1.35 9.15 -16.70
C LEU A 297 1.30 9.91 -15.36
N LEU A 298 2.30 9.75 -14.51
CA LEU A 298 2.40 10.48 -13.23
C LEU A 298 2.60 11.99 -13.37
N HIS A 299 2.94 12.49 -14.57
CA HIS A 299 2.96 13.93 -14.82
C HIS A 299 1.55 14.54 -14.89
N ARG A 300 0.51 13.73 -15.10
CA ARG A 300 -0.88 14.18 -15.25
C ARG A 300 -1.84 13.57 -14.23
N HIS A 301 -1.44 12.47 -13.60
CA HIS A 301 -2.28 11.70 -12.69
C HIS A 301 -1.56 11.43 -11.37
N LYS A 302 -2.32 11.34 -10.28
CA LYS A 302 -1.79 10.98 -8.97
C LYS A 302 -1.37 9.49 -8.94
N PRO A 303 -0.37 9.10 -8.12
CA PRO A 303 0.05 7.71 -7.98
C PRO A 303 -1.10 6.74 -7.65
N GLN A 304 -2.03 7.15 -6.78
CA GLN A 304 -3.20 6.35 -6.40
C GLN A 304 -4.09 6.09 -7.63
N GLN A 305 -4.33 7.11 -8.47
CA GLN A 305 -5.15 6.99 -9.68
C GLN A 305 -4.49 6.02 -10.68
N LEU A 306 -3.17 6.13 -10.87
CA LEU A 306 -2.43 5.21 -11.71
C LEU A 306 -2.56 3.77 -11.23
N MET A 307 -2.44 3.55 -9.92
CA MET A 307 -2.56 2.22 -9.34
C MET A 307 -3.98 1.64 -9.42
N LEU A 308 -5.00 2.46 -9.17
CA LEU A 308 -6.40 2.04 -9.31
C LEU A 308 -6.70 1.63 -10.76
N ALA A 309 -6.28 2.44 -11.73
CA ALA A 309 -6.42 2.14 -13.14
C ALA A 309 -5.61 0.89 -13.55
N TYR A 310 -4.41 0.71 -13.01
CA TYR A 310 -3.59 -0.48 -13.27
C TYR A 310 -4.25 -1.76 -12.78
N GLN A 311 -4.88 -1.74 -11.61
CA GLN A 311 -5.63 -2.90 -11.11
C GLN A 311 -6.91 -3.16 -11.89
N ALA A 312 -7.59 -2.12 -12.38
CA ALA A 312 -8.69 -2.30 -13.30
C ALA A 312 -8.20 -2.96 -14.60
N ALA A 313 -7.09 -2.47 -15.16
CA ALA A 313 -6.48 -3.00 -16.37
C ALA A 313 -6.06 -4.47 -16.24
N ILE A 314 -5.42 -4.88 -15.14
CA ILE A 314 -5.04 -6.30 -14.93
C ILE A 314 -6.25 -7.23 -14.98
N ARG A 315 -7.42 -6.79 -14.51
CA ARG A 315 -8.64 -7.62 -14.55
C ARG A 315 -9.22 -7.76 -15.96
N GLU A 316 -9.02 -6.76 -16.80
CA GLU A 316 -9.41 -6.80 -18.22
C GLU A 316 -8.41 -7.61 -19.05
N VAL A 317 -7.14 -7.67 -18.63
CA VAL A 317 -6.15 -8.57 -19.24
C VAL A 317 -6.59 -10.02 -18.98
N PRO A 318 -6.72 -10.87 -20.03
CA PRO A 318 -7.10 -12.25 -19.85
C PRO A 318 -6.24 -12.97 -18.78
N PRO A 319 -6.85 -13.82 -17.93
CA PRO A 319 -6.09 -14.62 -16.98
C PRO A 319 -5.05 -15.46 -17.74
N TRP A 320 -3.96 -15.82 -17.07
CA TRP A 320 -2.95 -16.65 -17.70
C TRP A 320 -3.61 -17.99 -18.08
N PRO A 321 -3.66 -18.37 -19.37
CA PRO A 321 -4.44 -19.52 -19.77
C PRO A 321 -3.80 -20.81 -19.24
N ARG A 322 -4.63 -21.77 -18.86
CA ARG A 322 -4.18 -23.09 -18.36
C ARG A 322 -3.48 -23.91 -19.44
N SER A 323 -3.86 -23.70 -20.71
CA SER A 323 -3.24 -24.38 -21.85
C SER A 323 -2.21 -23.46 -22.53
N PRO A 324 -0.96 -23.93 -22.72
CA PRO A 324 0.07 -23.19 -23.46
C PRO A 324 -0.31 -22.85 -24.91
N ALA A 325 -1.26 -23.59 -25.50
CA ALA A 325 -1.73 -23.36 -26.87
C ALA A 325 -2.64 -22.12 -26.99
N SER A 326 -3.27 -21.71 -25.89
CA SER A 326 -4.16 -20.53 -25.84
C SER A 326 -3.44 -19.25 -25.45
N LEU A 327 -2.11 -19.29 -25.30
CA LEU A 327 -1.33 -18.15 -24.85
C LEU A 327 -1.06 -17.18 -26.01
N PRO A 328 -1.35 -15.88 -25.87
CA PRO A 328 -0.99 -14.89 -26.88
C PRO A 328 0.51 -14.97 -27.23
N ALA A 329 0.83 -14.96 -28.53
CA ALA A 329 2.20 -15.19 -29.01
C ALA A 329 3.24 -14.24 -28.37
N HIS A 330 2.86 -12.97 -28.15
CA HIS A 330 3.74 -11.98 -27.54
C HIS A 330 3.97 -12.23 -26.03
N TRP A 331 2.99 -12.76 -25.28
CA TRP A 331 3.22 -13.21 -23.90
C TRP A 331 4.14 -14.42 -23.87
N ARG A 332 3.95 -15.35 -24.80
CA ARG A 332 4.75 -16.58 -24.89
C ARG A 332 6.20 -16.25 -25.16
N TYR A 333 6.43 -15.36 -26.12
CA TYR A 333 7.74 -14.85 -26.48
C TYR A 333 8.46 -14.23 -25.28
N ARG A 334 7.80 -13.28 -24.58
CA ARG A 334 8.38 -12.63 -23.40
C ARG A 334 8.70 -13.63 -22.29
N LEU A 335 7.76 -14.53 -21.98
CA LEU A 335 7.95 -15.54 -20.94
C LEU A 335 9.19 -16.40 -21.24
N LEU A 336 9.24 -17.01 -22.43
CA LEU A 336 10.32 -17.92 -22.80
C LEU A 336 11.69 -17.24 -22.80
N ILE A 337 11.77 -16.00 -23.28
CA ILE A 337 13.03 -15.24 -23.29
C ILE A 337 13.46 -14.83 -21.87
N LEU A 338 12.50 -14.43 -21.03
CA LEU A 338 12.80 -14.10 -19.65
C LEU A 338 13.31 -15.34 -18.90
N GLN A 339 12.63 -16.49 -19.05
CA GLN A 339 13.04 -17.75 -18.44
C GLN A 339 14.43 -18.16 -18.94
N SER A 340 14.67 -18.24 -20.25
CA SER A 340 15.98 -18.65 -20.78
C SER A 340 17.13 -17.76 -20.29
N THR A 341 16.92 -16.44 -20.27
CA THR A 341 17.95 -15.46 -19.87
C THR A 341 18.22 -15.47 -18.37
N ASN A 342 17.20 -15.71 -17.55
CA ASN A 342 17.32 -15.66 -16.08
C ASN A 342 17.68 -17.03 -15.49
N HIS A 343 17.25 -18.12 -16.12
CA HIS A 343 17.72 -19.48 -15.84
C HIS A 343 19.23 -19.58 -16.02
N GLY A 344 19.76 -19.04 -17.13
CA GLY A 344 21.21 -18.94 -17.35
C GLY A 344 21.97 -18.10 -16.31
N LYS A 345 21.26 -17.37 -15.44
CA LYS A 345 21.80 -16.59 -14.32
C LYS A 345 21.46 -17.19 -12.95
N GLY A 346 20.98 -18.43 -12.91
CA GLY A 346 20.66 -19.17 -11.69
C GLY A 346 19.33 -18.78 -11.03
N THR A 347 18.40 -18.18 -11.78
CA THR A 347 17.04 -17.87 -11.27
C THR A 347 16.08 -18.99 -11.69
N PRO A 348 15.35 -19.63 -10.77
CA PRO A 348 14.39 -20.69 -11.14
C PRO A 348 13.23 -20.15 -11.97
N ASP A 349 12.68 -20.97 -12.86
CA ASP A 349 11.67 -20.56 -13.85
C ASP A 349 10.23 -20.53 -13.32
N ASP A 350 9.98 -21.11 -12.14
CA ASP A 350 8.66 -21.26 -11.53
C ASP A 350 8.36 -20.14 -10.52
N HIS A 351 8.12 -18.94 -11.04
CA HIS A 351 7.73 -17.78 -10.22
C HIS A 351 6.70 -16.91 -10.94
N ASP A 352 5.66 -16.48 -10.21
CA ASP A 352 4.61 -15.56 -10.70
C ASP A 352 5.19 -14.26 -11.30
N ALA A 353 6.37 -13.84 -10.83
CA ALA A 353 7.09 -12.68 -11.37
C ALA A 353 7.31 -12.73 -12.89
N TYR A 354 7.50 -13.90 -13.49
CA TYR A 354 7.65 -14.03 -14.94
C TYR A 354 6.35 -13.74 -15.68
N ILE A 355 5.23 -14.26 -15.15
CA ILE A 355 3.89 -14.05 -15.69
C ILE A 355 3.53 -12.56 -15.59
N ASP A 356 3.77 -11.96 -14.43
CA ASP A 356 3.50 -10.55 -14.18
C ASP A 356 4.34 -9.65 -15.10
N ALA A 357 5.64 -9.93 -15.23
CA ALA A 357 6.53 -9.17 -16.11
C ALA A 357 6.10 -9.30 -17.59
N ALA A 358 5.70 -10.49 -18.03
CA ALA A 358 5.27 -10.74 -19.41
C ALA A 358 3.98 -9.97 -19.77
N LYS A 359 3.04 -9.87 -18.83
CA LYS A 359 1.76 -9.14 -18.98
C LYS A 359 1.87 -7.64 -18.77
N TYR A 360 2.91 -7.18 -18.08
CA TYR A 360 3.05 -5.79 -17.66
C TYR A 360 2.91 -4.75 -18.80
N PRO A 361 3.50 -4.94 -20.01
CA PRO A 361 3.31 -3.99 -21.10
C PRO A 361 1.85 -3.79 -21.51
N ASP A 362 1.08 -4.87 -21.59
CA ASP A 362 -0.33 -4.87 -21.96
C ASP A 362 -1.18 -4.21 -20.88
N ALA A 363 -0.92 -4.55 -19.61
CA ALA A 363 -1.58 -3.91 -18.47
C ALA A 363 -1.35 -2.40 -18.46
N ILE A 364 -0.12 -1.92 -18.72
CA ILE A 364 0.17 -0.48 -18.79
C ILE A 364 -0.47 0.18 -20.01
N ALA A 365 -0.54 -0.49 -21.16
CA ALA A 365 -1.22 0.04 -22.34
C ALA A 365 -2.72 0.29 -22.06
N LEU A 366 -3.39 -0.68 -21.43
CA LEU A 366 -4.78 -0.55 -20.98
C LEU A 366 -4.92 0.51 -19.88
N THR A 367 -4.01 0.57 -18.92
CA THR A 367 -3.99 1.59 -17.87
C THR A 367 -3.95 3.00 -18.46
N ALA A 368 -3.10 3.22 -19.47
CA ALA A 368 -3.01 4.49 -20.16
C ALA A 368 -4.33 4.85 -20.87
N ALA A 369 -4.98 3.87 -21.51
CA ALA A 369 -6.27 4.07 -22.18
C ALA A 369 -7.41 4.36 -21.20
N MET A 370 -7.38 3.78 -19.99
CA MET A 370 -8.36 4.07 -18.94
C MET A 370 -8.19 5.48 -18.34
N LEU A 371 -6.94 5.97 -18.23
CA LEU A 371 -6.64 7.29 -17.65
C LEU A 371 -6.76 8.44 -18.65
N THR A 372 -6.67 8.15 -19.95
CA THR A 372 -6.88 9.14 -21.01
C THR A 372 -8.32 9.04 -21.49
N PRO A 373 -9.21 9.99 -21.17
CA PRO A 373 -10.57 9.93 -21.68
C PRO A 373 -10.52 9.93 -23.21
N LYS A 374 -11.29 9.03 -23.85
CA LYS A 374 -11.53 9.10 -25.29
C LYS A 374 -12.16 10.47 -25.54
N THR A 375 -11.40 11.40 -26.12
CA THR A 375 -11.99 12.62 -26.68
C THR A 375 -13.06 12.18 -27.66
N GLY A 376 -14.30 12.56 -27.39
CA GLY A 376 -15.47 12.09 -28.12
C GLY A 376 -15.28 12.27 -29.61
N ARG A 377 -15.15 11.15 -30.34
CA ARG A 377 -15.74 11.04 -31.67
C ARG A 377 -17.21 10.74 -31.41
N ASN A 378 -18.02 11.79 -31.36
CA ASN A 378 -19.45 11.64 -31.51
C ASN A 378 -19.68 11.12 -32.95
N PRO A 379 -20.52 10.10 -33.17
CA PRO A 379 -20.90 9.66 -34.51
C PRO A 379 -21.63 10.78 -35.28
#